data_AF-A0A927RL77-F1
#
_entry.id   AF-A0A927RL77-F1
#
_cell.length_a   1.000
_cell.length_b   1.000
_cell.length_c   1.000
_cell.angle_alpha   90.00
_cell.angle_beta   90.00
_cell.angle_gamma   90.00
#
_symmetry.space_group_name_H-M   'P 1'
#
loop_
_entity.id
_entity.type
_entity.pdbx_description
1 polymer ?
#
loop_
_entity_poly.entity_id
_entity_poly.type
_entity_poly.pdbx_seq_one_letter_code
_entity_poly.pdbx_strand_id
1 'polypeptide(L)'
;MDNLKLDIWGRPFNLDIIFDCFSNEEVLQTQKDALNNFIDNQTNILSILYKELEKYLKVNYSTEIDNKIDNIFKYVKPEALFIKRTTNGDKKLALMCKFKFDLEHGLALVLKNGQFCAVGPQDIIL
;
A
#
# COMPACT_ATOMS: atom_id res chain seq x y z
N MET A 1 1.39 -11.78 -14.87
CA MET A 1 1.10 -11.15 -13.57
C MET A 1 2.28 -11.44 -12.69
N ASP A 2 3.08 -10.42 -12.43
CA ASP A 2 4.19 -10.51 -11.50
C ASP A 2 3.63 -10.48 -10.08
N ASN A 3 4.01 -11.46 -9.28
CA ASN A 3 3.69 -11.51 -7.87
C ASN A 3 4.95 -11.31 -7.03
N LEU A 4 4.81 -10.59 -5.93
CA LEU A 4 5.90 -10.25 -5.04
C LEU A 4 5.64 -10.85 -3.66
N LYS A 5 6.55 -11.72 -3.23
CA LYS A 5 6.54 -12.28 -1.88
C LYS A 5 7.21 -11.30 -0.93
N LEU A 6 6.45 -10.83 0.06
CA LEU A 6 6.93 -9.88 1.07
C LEU A 6 6.56 -10.36 2.45
N ASP A 7 7.44 -10.12 3.42
CA ASP A 7 7.05 -10.19 4.82
C ASP A 7 6.44 -8.85 5.22
N ILE A 8 5.12 -8.85 5.43
CA ILE A 8 4.38 -7.69 5.90
C ILE A 8 4.09 -7.93 7.37
N TRP A 9 4.68 -7.11 8.25
CA TRP A 9 4.46 -7.13 9.69
C TRP A 9 4.59 -8.52 10.34
N GLY A 10 5.59 -9.31 9.92
CA GLY A 10 5.88 -10.64 10.45
C GLY A 10 5.05 -11.76 9.84
N ARG A 11 4.39 -11.52 8.70
CA ARG A 11 3.67 -12.56 7.94
C ARG A 11 4.03 -12.51 6.46
N PRO A 12 4.25 -13.67 5.81
CA PRO A 12 4.48 -13.72 4.38
C PRO A 12 3.17 -13.47 3.61
N PHE A 13 3.20 -12.54 2.67
CA PHE A 13 2.14 -12.25 1.72
C PHE A 13 2.66 -12.36 0.30
N ASN A 14 1.78 -12.77 -0.61
CA ASN A 14 2.01 -12.73 -2.04
C ASN A 14 1.15 -11.60 -2.61
N LEU A 15 1.78 -10.48 -2.96
CA LEU A 15 1.09 -9.31 -3.50
C LEU A 15 1.14 -9.33 -5.02
N ASP A 16 0.01 -9.04 -5.66
CA ASP A 16 -0.02 -8.77 -7.10
C ASP A 16 0.59 -7.40 -7.40
N ILE A 17 1.43 -7.32 -8.43
CA ILE A 17 1.97 -6.06 -8.92
C ILE A 17 1.09 -5.55 -10.05
N ILE A 18 0.42 -4.42 -9.83
CA ILE A 18 -0.47 -3.77 -10.78
C ILE A 18 0.17 -2.47 -11.25
N PHE A 19 0.52 -2.40 -12.53
CA PHE A 19 0.97 -1.17 -13.15
C PHE A 19 -0.23 -0.42 -13.75
N ASP A 20 -0.29 0.89 -13.50
CA ASP A 20 -1.23 1.79 -14.15
C ASP A 20 -0.79 2.01 -15.61
N CYS A 21 -1.06 1.03 -16.46
CA CYS A 21 -0.78 1.08 -17.89
C CYS A 21 -1.97 0.50 -18.65
N PHE A 22 -2.40 1.19 -19.71
CA PHE A 22 -3.39 0.61 -20.63
C PHE A 22 -2.77 -0.58 -21.37
N SER A 23 -3.61 -1.51 -21.86
CA SER A 23 -3.15 -2.74 -22.52
C SER A 23 -2.22 -2.54 -23.74
N ASN A 24 -2.10 -1.32 -24.25
CA ASN A 24 -1.23 -0.93 -25.36
C ASN A 24 -0.01 -0.09 -24.93
N GLU A 25 0.20 0.14 -23.64
CA GLU A 25 1.31 0.95 -23.14
C GLU A 25 2.38 0.11 -22.44
N GLU A 26 3.63 0.47 -22.68
CA GLU A 26 4.75 -0.10 -21.94
C GLU A 26 4.87 0.54 -20.54
N VAL A 27 5.24 -0.29 -19.57
CA VAL A 27 5.54 0.13 -18.20
C VAL A 27 6.75 1.08 -18.22
N LEU A 28 6.58 2.29 -17.69
CA LEU A 28 7.65 3.28 -17.66
C LEU A 28 8.79 2.86 -16.73
N GLN A 29 9.99 3.34 -17.04
CA GLN A 29 11.16 3.14 -16.16
C GLN A 29 10.90 3.70 -14.75
N THR A 30 10.21 4.83 -14.63
CA THR A 30 9.80 5.41 -13.34
C THR A 30 8.94 4.48 -12.49
N GLN A 31 8.06 3.69 -13.11
CA GLN A 31 7.24 2.69 -12.42
C GLN A 31 8.09 1.53 -11.91
N LYS A 32 9.03 1.05 -12.73
CA LYS A 32 10.01 0.02 -12.32
C LYS A 32 10.89 0.52 -11.18
N ASP A 33 11.35 1.77 -11.25
CA ASP A 33 12.14 2.41 -10.20
C ASP A 33 11.36 2.60 -8.90
N ALA A 34 10.05 2.91 -8.98
CA ALA A 34 9.19 2.99 -7.80
C ALA A 34 9.10 1.64 -7.09
N LEU A 35 8.90 0.57 -7.85
CA LEU A 35 8.86 -0.79 -7.32
C LEU A 35 10.22 -1.21 -6.74
N ASN A 36 11.32 -0.98 -7.45
CA ASN A 36 12.67 -1.32 -6.98
C ASN A 36 13.02 -0.58 -5.68
N ASN A 37 12.71 0.72 -5.58
CA ASN A 37 12.91 1.49 -4.36
C ASN A 37 12.10 0.92 -3.19
N PHE A 38 10.85 0.54 -3.45
CA PHE A 38 10.02 -0.12 -2.44
C PHE A 38 10.62 -1.46 -1.98
N ILE A 39 11.10 -2.31 -2.89
CA ILE A 39 11.70 -3.61 -2.56
C ILE A 39 12.98 -3.44 -1.73
N ASP A 40 13.84 -2.51 -2.13
CA ASP A 40 15.10 -2.19 -1.45
C ASP A 40 14.87 -1.67 -0.02
N ASN A 41 13.81 -0.88 0.17
CA ASN A 41 13.48 -0.23 1.44
C ASN A 41 12.28 -0.87 2.16
N GLN A 42 11.86 -2.06 1.75
CA GLN A 42 10.60 -2.69 2.16
C GLN A 42 10.45 -2.75 3.68
N THR A 43 11.49 -3.15 4.40
CA THR A 43 11.46 -3.32 5.86
C THR A 43 11.17 -2.00 6.58
N ASN A 44 11.84 -0.92 6.14
CA ASN A 44 11.66 0.40 6.72
C ASN A 44 10.29 0.98 6.35
N ILE A 45 9.93 0.89 5.07
CA ILE A 45 8.64 1.38 4.56
C ILE A 45 7.49 0.69 5.27
N LEU A 46 7.49 -0.65 5.34
CA LEU A 46 6.41 -1.42 5.99
C LEU A 46 6.28 -1.08 7.48
N SER A 47 7.38 -0.79 8.16
CA SER A 47 7.38 -0.32 9.56
C SER A 47 6.73 1.06 9.71
N ILE A 48 7.03 1.99 8.79
CA ILE A 48 6.38 3.32 8.77
C ILE A 48 4.89 3.18 8.46
N LEU A 49 4.56 2.37 7.44
CA LEU A 49 3.18 2.10 7.03
C LEU A 49 2.36 1.50 8.18
N TYR A 50 2.95 0.60 8.97
CA TYR A 50 2.30 0.03 10.16
C TYR A 50 1.87 1.12 11.14
N LYS A 51 2.80 2.02 11.50
CA LYS A 51 2.56 3.09 12.49
C LYS A 51 1.49 4.06 12.01
N GLU A 52 1.57 4.48 10.74
CA GLU A 52 0.59 5.40 10.16
C GLU A 52 -0.79 4.74 10.02
N LEU A 53 -0.82 3.44 9.71
CA LEU A 53 -2.06 2.67 9.69
C LEU A 53 -2.69 2.56 11.07
N GLU A 54 -1.92 2.21 12.10
CA GLU A 54 -2.40 2.17 13.48
C GLU A 54 -2.97 3.52 13.92
N LYS A 55 -2.29 4.61 13.56
CA LYS A 55 -2.75 5.97 13.85
C LYS A 55 -4.06 6.28 13.13
N TYR A 56 -4.17 5.93 11.85
CA TYR A 56 -5.38 6.12 11.07
C TYR A 56 -6.57 5.35 11.67
N LEU A 57 -6.36 4.10 12.08
CA LEU A 57 -7.40 3.29 12.72
C LEU A 57 -7.82 3.87 14.07
N LYS A 58 -6.87 4.31 14.90
CA LYS A 58 -7.19 4.93 16.20
C LYS A 58 -7.95 6.24 16.05
N VAL A 59 -7.63 7.05 15.04
CA VAL A 59 -8.30 8.33 14.82
C VAL A 59 -9.71 8.14 14.26
N ASN A 60 -9.87 7.31 13.24
CA ASN A 60 -11.13 7.18 12.50
C ASN A 60 -12.07 6.12 13.09
N TYR A 61 -11.52 5.09 13.74
CA TYR A 61 -12.26 3.90 14.17
C TYR A 61 -12.04 3.58 15.66
N SER A 62 -11.65 4.56 16.49
CA SER A 62 -11.39 4.37 17.94
C SER A 62 -12.50 3.63 18.68
N THR A 63 -13.76 3.83 18.29
CA THR A 63 -14.93 3.17 18.89
C THR A 63 -15.10 1.71 18.45
N GLU A 64 -14.58 1.35 17.27
CA GLU A 64 -14.74 0.02 16.67
C GLU A 64 -13.51 -0.88 16.82
N ILE A 65 -12.34 -0.29 17.08
CA ILE A 65 -11.11 -1.03 17.33
C ILE A 65 -10.90 -1.25 18.82
N ASP A 66 -10.23 -2.35 19.15
CA ASP A 66 -9.77 -2.59 20.52
C ASP A 66 -8.80 -1.48 20.96
N ASN A 67 -8.82 -1.16 22.25
CA ASN A 67 -7.94 -0.16 22.86
C ASN A 67 -6.44 -0.44 22.57
N LYS A 68 -6.11 -1.70 22.26
CA LYS A 68 -4.82 -2.16 21.74
C LYS A 68 -5.03 -2.98 20.46
N ILE A 69 -4.45 -2.52 19.35
CA ILE A 69 -4.39 -3.28 18.10
C ILE A 69 -3.33 -4.38 18.27
N ASP A 70 -3.74 -5.55 18.77
CA ASP A 70 -2.84 -6.69 18.94
C ASP A 70 -2.60 -7.44 17.61
N ASN A 71 -3.56 -7.35 16.68
CA ASN A 71 -3.45 -7.97 15.35
C ASN A 71 -4.07 -7.06 14.28
N ILE A 72 -3.23 -6.32 13.57
CA ILE A 72 -3.63 -5.41 12.48
C ILE A 72 -4.36 -6.14 11.34
N PHE A 73 -4.05 -7.44 11.12
CA PHE A 73 -4.65 -8.24 10.06
C PHE A 73 -6.12 -8.58 10.29
N LYS A 74 -6.66 -8.31 11.48
CA LYS A 74 -8.11 -8.37 11.73
C LYS A 74 -8.87 -7.29 10.97
N TYR A 75 -8.21 -6.19 10.65
CA TYR A 75 -8.82 -5.01 10.05
C TYR A 75 -8.34 -4.81 8.62
N VAL A 76 -7.07 -5.07 8.34
CA VAL A 76 -6.43 -4.72 7.06
C VAL A 76 -5.71 -5.93 6.50
N LYS A 77 -6.00 -6.30 5.25
CA LYS A 77 -5.33 -7.39 4.55
C LYS A 77 -4.67 -6.87 3.28
N PRO A 78 -3.33 -6.85 3.21
CA PRO A 78 -2.60 -6.55 1.98
C PRO A 78 -3.01 -7.47 0.83
N GLU A 79 -3.22 -6.90 -0.36
CA GLU A 79 -3.66 -7.64 -1.55
C GLU A 79 -2.77 -7.37 -2.77
N ALA A 80 -2.45 -6.11 -3.05
CA ALA A 80 -1.68 -5.75 -4.24
C ALA A 80 -0.80 -4.51 -4.01
N LEU A 81 0.22 -4.36 -4.85
CA LEU A 81 0.97 -3.12 -5.02
C LEU A 81 0.49 -2.46 -6.31
N PHE A 82 0.00 -1.23 -6.21
CA PHE A 82 -0.42 -0.44 -7.35
C PHE A 82 0.62 0.63 -7.66
N ILE A 83 1.17 0.63 -8.87
CA ILE A 83 2.21 1.56 -9.29
C ILE A 83 1.62 2.53 -10.31
N LYS A 84 1.35 3.74 -9.84
CA LYS A 84 0.71 4.80 -10.62
C LYS A 84 1.66 5.34 -11.69
N ARG A 85 1.14 5.54 -12.90
CA ARG A 85 1.88 6.19 -13.98
C ARG A 85 1.84 7.69 -13.78
N THR A 86 3.01 8.31 -13.81
CA THR A 86 3.18 9.74 -13.56
C THR A 86 3.95 10.35 -14.72
N THR A 87 3.49 11.49 -15.21
CA THR A 87 4.15 12.24 -16.30
C THR A 87 5.16 13.27 -15.78
N ASN A 88 5.13 13.56 -14.48
CA ASN A 88 6.00 14.55 -13.83
C ASN A 88 7.27 13.95 -13.20
N GLY A 89 7.52 12.65 -13.38
CA GLY A 89 8.69 11.96 -12.84
C GLY A 89 8.54 11.47 -11.39
N ASP A 90 7.42 11.74 -10.71
CA ASP A 90 7.19 11.26 -9.34
C ASP A 90 7.00 9.75 -9.29
N LYS A 91 7.66 9.07 -8.37
CA LYS A 91 7.50 7.63 -8.16
C LYS A 91 6.36 7.38 -7.16
N LYS A 92 5.15 7.15 -7.66
CA LYS A 92 3.97 6.88 -6.83
C LYS A 92 3.65 5.39 -6.79
N LEU A 93 3.46 4.86 -5.58
CA LEU A 93 3.11 3.47 -5.33
C LEU A 93 2.10 3.41 -4.19
N ALA A 94 1.10 2.53 -4.25
CA ALA A 94 0.23 2.23 -3.12
C ALA A 94 0.29 0.76 -2.75
N LEU A 95 0.28 0.48 -1.45
CA LEU A 95 -0.11 -0.82 -0.93
C LEU A 95 -1.64 -0.86 -0.82
N MET A 96 -2.26 -1.63 -1.70
CA MET A 96 -3.70 -1.85 -1.73
C MET A 96 -4.05 -2.97 -0.74
N CYS A 97 -4.96 -2.65 0.17
CA CYS A 97 -5.42 -3.55 1.20
C CYS A 97 -6.94 -3.67 1.15
N LYS A 98 -7.44 -4.87 1.44
CA LYS A 98 -8.83 -5.06 1.84
C LYS A 98 -9.02 -4.52 3.25
N PHE A 99 -10.11 -3.81 3.47
CA PHE A 99 -10.38 -3.16 4.73
C PHE A 99 -11.71 -3.62 5.32
N LYS A 100 -11.68 -4.04 6.59
CA LYS A 100 -12.85 -4.60 7.26
C LYS A 100 -14.00 -3.61 7.39
N PHE A 101 -13.69 -2.33 7.63
CA PHE A 101 -14.69 -1.28 7.83
C PHE A 101 -15.17 -0.68 6.50
N ASP A 102 -14.45 -0.91 5.41
CA ASP A 102 -14.80 -0.42 4.07
C ASP A 102 -14.43 -1.47 3.03
N LEU A 103 -15.35 -2.42 2.82
CA LEU A 103 -15.15 -3.53 1.88
C LEU A 103 -15.31 -3.09 0.42
N GLU A 104 -15.99 -1.97 0.17
CA GLU A 104 -16.26 -1.45 -1.17
C GLU A 104 -15.07 -0.67 -1.72
N HIS A 105 -14.48 0.21 -0.92
CA HIS A 105 -13.36 1.05 -1.34
C HIS A 105 -12.00 0.54 -0.87
N GLY A 106 -11.97 -0.41 0.08
CA GLY A 106 -10.73 -0.90 0.66
C GLY A 106 -9.91 0.20 1.33
N LEU A 107 -8.61 -0.05 1.50
CA LEU A 107 -7.66 0.94 2.02
C LEU A 107 -6.39 0.92 1.18
N ALA A 108 -5.86 2.09 0.86
CA ALA A 108 -4.57 2.27 0.23
C ALA A 108 -3.60 3.01 1.16
N LEU A 109 -2.36 2.53 1.20
CA LEU A 109 -1.23 3.26 1.79
C LEU A 109 -0.33 3.77 0.68
N VAL A 110 -0.36 5.09 0.45
CA VAL A 110 0.33 5.74 -0.65
C VAL A 110 1.74 6.15 -0.25
N LEU A 111 2.67 5.81 -1.12
CA LEU A 111 4.06 6.20 -1.11
C LEU A 111 4.34 7.12 -2.29
N LYS A 112 5.10 8.18 -2.02
CA LYS A 112 5.64 9.09 -3.03
C LYS A 112 7.14 9.16 -2.87
N ASN A 113 7.88 8.86 -3.93
CA ASN A 113 9.35 8.88 -3.95
C ASN A 113 9.98 8.02 -2.84
N GLY A 114 9.35 6.89 -2.48
CA GLY A 114 9.82 5.99 -1.43
C GLY A 114 9.45 6.41 0.00
N GLN A 115 8.72 7.51 0.18
CA GLN A 115 8.28 8.01 1.48
C GLN A 115 6.77 7.88 1.64
N PHE A 116 6.31 7.67 2.88
CA PHE A 116 4.89 7.72 3.20
C PHE A 116 4.29 9.06 2.81
N CYS A 117 3.14 9.02 2.12
CA CYS A 117 2.43 10.20 1.65
C CYS A 117 1.04 10.29 2.26
N ALA A 118 0.25 9.22 2.22
CA ALA A 118 -1.13 9.23 2.72
C ALA A 118 -1.65 7.82 3.01
N VAL A 119 -2.72 7.73 3.81
CA VAL A 119 -3.51 6.52 4.06
C VAL A 119 -4.99 6.88 3.98
N GLY A 120 -5.78 6.05 3.30
CA GLY A 120 -7.20 6.32 3.07
C GLY A 120 -7.84 5.31 2.10
N PRO A 121 -9.04 5.58 1.57
CA PRO A 121 -9.70 4.72 0.59
C PRO A 121 -8.83 4.57 -0.67
N GLN A 122 -8.99 3.46 -1.42
CA GLN A 122 -8.14 3.15 -2.57
C GLN A 122 -8.20 4.20 -3.70
N ASP A 123 -9.26 5.00 -3.75
CA ASP A 123 -9.43 6.09 -4.72
C ASP A 123 -8.35 7.19 -4.61
N ILE A 124 -7.69 7.32 -3.44
CA ILE A 124 -6.70 8.38 -3.18
C ILE A 124 -5.46 8.33 -4.09
N ILE A 125 -5.18 7.19 -4.75
CA ILE A 125 -4.05 7.07 -5.69
C ILE A 125 -4.44 7.22 -7.16
N LEU A 126 -5.74 7.27 -7.49
CA LEU A 126 -6.22 7.33 -8.88
C LEU A 126 -5.84 8.64 -9.59
#